data_AF-A0A4R5B7V7-F1
#
_entry.id   AF-A0A4R5B7V7-F1
#
_cell.length_a   1.000
_cell.length_b   1.000
_cell.length_c   1.000
_cell.angle_alpha   90.00
_cell.angle_beta   90.00
_cell.angle_gamma   90.00
#
_symmetry.space_group_name_H-M   'P 1'
#
loop_
_entity.id
_entity.type
_entity.pdbx_description
1 polymer ?
#
loop_
_entity_poly.entity_id
_entity_poly.type
_entity_poly.pdbx_seq_one_letter_code
_entity_poly.pdbx_strand_id
1 'polypeptide(L)'
;MEIEAYLHHRGRLAQEPVVCERVSTTAPAQAEVLFRAGIRRVVFMEPLCLTDDSARPPLDLIRELEAWGVLVDWTAAEIPAEWKSFAHLPPPAGTGAELEEWSTAFHPGKCVLRQGPGFIQVRDRRSGVLDCYTIDEPFLQGVAHQLAAGLSPNECDPDAVALFIEHDLVVRAGELAWWAPARLRRWPVPAMAM
;
A
#
# COMPACT_ATOMS: atom_id res chain seq x y z
N MET A 1 -0.82 13.78 -9.82
CA MET A 1 -1.27 13.22 -8.55
C MET A 1 -1.12 14.25 -7.46
N GLU A 2 -2.22 14.94 -7.22
CA GLU A 2 -2.43 15.82 -6.08
C GLU A 2 -3.24 15.06 -5.02
N ILE A 3 -3.00 15.43 -3.77
CA ILE A 3 -3.72 14.92 -2.62
C ILE A 3 -4.27 16.06 -1.78
N GLU A 4 -5.41 15.79 -1.15
CA GLU A 4 -6.01 16.64 -0.13
C GLU A 4 -6.00 15.90 1.21
N ALA A 5 -5.55 16.57 2.28
CA ALA A 5 -5.38 15.97 3.59
C ALA A 5 -6.24 16.65 4.66
N TYR A 6 -6.86 15.83 5.52
CA TYR A 6 -7.85 16.26 6.52
C TYR A 6 -7.51 15.73 7.92
N LEU A 7 -7.77 16.54 8.96
CA LEU A 7 -7.50 16.19 10.37
C LEU A 7 -8.48 15.16 10.96
N HIS A 8 -9.66 14.99 10.37
CA HIS A 8 -10.71 14.12 10.90
C HIS A 8 -11.10 13.03 9.89
N HIS A 9 -11.37 11.83 10.42
CA HIS A 9 -11.87 10.70 9.61
C HIS A 9 -13.32 10.89 9.15
N ARG A 10 -14.12 11.66 9.91
CA ARG A 10 -15.49 12.05 9.59
C ARG A 10 -15.51 13.48 9.08
N GLY A 11 -15.29 13.66 7.79
CA GLY A 11 -15.60 14.91 7.11
C GLY A 11 -16.99 14.83 6.49
N ARG A 12 -17.95 15.62 6.98
CA ARG A 12 -19.03 16.11 6.10
C ARG A 12 -18.35 16.74 4.87
N LEU A 13 -19.04 16.72 3.73
CA LEU A 13 -18.68 17.33 2.43
C LEU A 13 -18.33 18.85 2.46
N ALA A 14 -18.06 19.44 3.63
CA ALA A 14 -17.90 20.88 3.86
C ALA A 14 -16.69 21.27 4.73
N GLN A 15 -15.73 20.37 4.99
CA GLN A 15 -14.45 20.78 5.61
C GLN A 15 -13.42 21.05 4.52
N GLU A 16 -12.71 22.17 4.62
CA GLU A 16 -11.59 22.49 3.74
C GLU A 16 -10.38 21.59 4.06
N PRO A 17 -9.59 21.19 3.04
CA PRO A 17 -8.35 20.47 3.28
C PRO A 17 -7.35 21.34 4.04
N VAL A 18 -6.61 20.73 4.97
CA VAL A 18 -5.57 21.42 5.74
C VAL A 18 -4.24 21.40 4.99
N VAL A 19 -4.06 20.44 4.07
CA VAL A 19 -2.92 20.34 3.18
C VAL A 19 -3.41 19.97 1.78
N CYS A 20 -2.89 20.67 0.77
CA CYS A 20 -2.98 20.30 -0.64
C CYS A 20 -1.54 20.18 -1.15
N GLU A 21 -1.11 18.97 -1.52
CA GLU A 21 0.25 18.74 -2.00
C GLU A 21 0.31 17.64 -3.05
N ARG A 22 1.45 17.52 -3.74
CA ARG A 22 1.67 16.43 -4.71
C ARG A 22 2.19 15.19 -3.99
N VAL A 23 1.88 14.02 -4.55
CA VAL A 23 2.53 12.78 -4.13
C VAL A 23 4.04 12.90 -4.35
N SER A 24 4.80 12.61 -3.29
CA SER A 24 6.25 12.60 -3.29
C SER A 24 6.80 11.27 -3.81
N THR A 25 7.99 11.29 -4.40
CA THR A 25 8.75 10.07 -4.71
C THR A 25 9.26 9.36 -3.45
N THR A 26 9.24 10.02 -2.30
CA THR A 26 9.55 9.44 -0.99
C THR A 26 8.27 9.25 -0.17
N ALA A 27 7.35 8.44 -0.68
CA ALA A 27 6.04 8.19 -0.08
C ALA A 27 6.07 7.76 1.41
N PRO A 28 7.01 6.91 1.88
CA PRO A 28 7.06 6.55 3.30
C PRO A 28 7.31 7.75 4.22
N ALA A 29 8.19 8.67 3.83
CA ALA A 29 8.46 9.89 4.59
C ALA A 29 7.27 10.85 4.58
N GLN A 30 6.60 10.97 3.42
CA GLN A 30 5.39 11.79 3.29
C GLN A 30 4.26 11.29 4.19
N ALA A 31 3.99 9.97 4.20
CA ALA A 31 2.97 9.38 5.06
C ALA A 31 3.24 9.66 6.54
N GLU A 32 4.50 9.55 6.98
CA GLU A 32 4.90 9.87 8.36
C GLU A 32 4.68 11.36 8.69
N VAL A 33 5.08 12.27 7.80
CA VAL A 33 4.88 13.73 7.99
C VAL A 33 3.40 14.06 8.13
N LEU A 34 2.55 13.57 7.21
CA LEU A 34 1.10 13.78 7.25
C LEU A 34 0.50 13.24 8.55
N PHE A 35 0.85 12.01 8.92
CA PHE A 35 0.33 11.39 10.15
C PHE A 35 0.71 12.19 11.40
N ARG A 36 1.97 12.62 11.51
CA ARG A 36 2.50 13.43 12.62
C ARG A 36 1.87 14.83 12.67
N ALA A 37 1.48 15.39 11.53
CA ALA A 37 0.71 16.63 11.44
C ALA A 37 -0.75 16.47 11.89
N GLY A 38 -1.19 15.27 12.26
CA GLY A 38 -2.54 15.00 12.74
C GLY A 38 -3.53 14.62 11.64
N ILE A 39 -3.06 14.43 10.40
CA ILE A 39 -3.90 13.99 9.28
C ILE A 39 -4.46 12.59 9.57
N ARG A 40 -5.76 12.41 9.31
CA ARG A 40 -6.48 11.15 9.50
C ARG A 40 -7.23 10.68 8.26
N ARG A 41 -7.30 11.51 7.22
CA ARG A 41 -7.86 11.16 5.92
C ARG A 41 -7.08 11.85 4.81
N VAL A 42 -6.82 11.13 3.73
CA VAL A 42 -6.19 11.64 2.50
C VAL A 42 -7.05 11.26 1.31
N VAL A 43 -7.30 12.21 0.41
CA VAL A 43 -8.07 12.01 -0.82
C VAL A 43 -7.13 12.20 -2.00
N PHE A 44 -7.08 11.23 -2.90
CA PHE A 44 -6.38 11.33 -4.18
C PHE A 44 -7.32 11.95 -5.22
N MET A 45 -6.87 13.02 -5.85
CA MET A 45 -7.74 13.87 -6.67
C MET A 45 -7.91 13.33 -8.09
N GLU A 46 -6.94 12.57 -8.58
CA GLU A 46 -6.97 11.94 -9.91
C GLU A 46 -7.11 10.41 -9.82
N PRO A 47 -7.78 9.77 -10.79
CA PRO A 47 -7.82 8.32 -10.87
C PRO A 47 -6.44 7.70 -11.11
N LEU A 48 -6.13 6.61 -10.41
CA LEU A 48 -4.90 5.85 -10.58
C LEU A 48 -5.04 4.83 -11.72
N CYS A 49 -4.05 4.76 -12.59
CA CYS A 49 -3.93 3.69 -13.59
C CYS A 49 -3.10 2.53 -13.02
N LEU A 50 -3.76 1.47 -12.52
CA LEU A 50 -3.08 0.35 -11.84
C LEU A 50 -2.20 -0.51 -12.75
N THR A 51 -2.17 -0.24 -14.05
CA THR A 51 -1.38 -0.96 -15.05
C THR A 51 -0.17 -0.16 -15.56
N ASP A 52 0.00 1.08 -15.10
CA ASP A 52 1.04 2.01 -15.54
C ASP A 52 2.07 2.25 -14.42
N ASP A 53 3.34 2.38 -14.79
CA ASP A 53 4.44 2.55 -13.84
C ASP A 53 4.35 3.86 -13.02
N SER A 54 3.63 4.86 -13.52
CA SER A 54 3.33 6.11 -12.80
C SER A 54 2.49 5.89 -11.54
N ALA A 55 1.85 4.73 -11.39
CA ALA A 55 1.11 4.37 -10.19
C ALA A 55 1.99 3.96 -9.01
N ARG A 56 3.32 3.77 -9.15
CA ARG A 56 4.16 3.36 -8.01
C ARG A 56 4.18 4.37 -6.85
N PRO A 57 4.57 5.65 -7.02
CA PRO A 57 4.58 6.59 -5.90
C PRO A 57 3.24 6.73 -5.16
N PRO A 58 2.08 6.83 -5.85
CA PRO A 58 0.80 6.92 -5.15
C PRO A 58 0.39 5.60 -4.48
N LEU A 59 0.68 4.43 -5.08
CA LEU A 59 0.43 3.15 -4.42
C LEU A 59 1.29 2.97 -3.17
N ASP A 60 2.57 3.38 -3.22
CA ASP A 60 3.42 3.43 -2.04
C ASP A 60 2.81 4.34 -0.97
N LEU A 61 2.29 5.51 -1.36
CA LEU A 61 1.67 6.43 -0.39
C LEU A 61 0.39 5.83 0.21
N ILE A 62 -0.48 5.22 -0.58
CA ILE A 62 -1.70 4.53 -0.08
C ILE A 62 -1.31 3.43 0.90
N ARG A 63 -0.34 2.58 0.54
CA ARG A 63 0.17 1.48 1.37
C ARG A 63 0.72 1.99 2.70
N GLU A 64 1.54 3.04 2.69
CA GLU A 64 2.13 3.57 3.92
C GLU A 64 1.11 4.32 4.78
N LEU A 65 0.18 5.08 4.19
CA LEU A 65 -0.91 5.72 4.93
C LEU A 65 -1.82 4.71 5.63
N GLU A 66 -2.16 3.60 4.97
CA GLU A 66 -2.90 2.49 5.57
C GLU A 66 -2.14 1.89 6.76
N ALA A 67 -0.83 1.69 6.63
CA ALA A 67 0.03 1.17 7.70
C ALA A 67 0.12 2.09 8.94
N TRP A 68 -0.16 3.40 8.76
CA TRP A 68 -0.32 4.38 9.84
C TRP A 68 -1.75 4.49 10.38
N GLY A 69 -2.73 3.85 9.72
CA GLY A 69 -4.15 3.93 10.04
C GLY A 69 -4.79 5.25 9.60
N VAL A 70 -4.29 5.86 8.53
CA VAL A 70 -4.91 7.02 7.87
C VAL A 70 -5.91 6.50 6.85
N LEU A 71 -7.13 7.05 6.86
CA LEU A 71 -8.15 6.71 5.85
C LEU A 71 -7.71 7.26 4.49
N VAL A 72 -7.84 6.45 3.43
CA VAL A 72 -7.48 6.86 2.09
C VAL A 72 -8.66 6.68 1.15
N ASP A 73 -9.05 7.78 0.50
CA ASP A 73 -10.04 7.75 -0.58
C ASP A 73 -9.31 7.97 -1.90
N TRP A 74 -9.57 7.10 -2.86
CA TRP A 74 -8.97 7.17 -4.18
C TRP A 74 -9.89 6.50 -5.19
N THR A 75 -9.63 6.73 -6.47
CA THR A 75 -10.35 6.09 -7.58
C THR A 75 -9.35 5.41 -8.49
N ALA A 76 -9.77 4.36 -9.18
CA ALA A 76 -8.98 3.73 -10.23
C ALA A 76 -9.55 4.12 -11.60
N ALA A 77 -8.68 4.37 -12.58
CA ALA A 77 -9.09 4.60 -13.96
C ALA A 77 -9.71 3.34 -14.58
N GLU A 78 -9.17 2.18 -14.23
CA GLU A 78 -9.63 0.85 -14.61
C GLU A 78 -9.26 -0.16 -13.50
N ILE A 79 -10.05 -1.23 -13.38
CA ILE A 79 -9.74 -2.35 -12.49
C ILE A 79 -9.09 -3.47 -13.33
N PRO A 80 -7.79 -3.76 -13.13
CA PRO A 80 -7.10 -4.78 -13.91
C PRO A 80 -7.56 -6.20 -13.54
N ALA A 81 -7.28 -7.18 -14.39
CA ALA A 81 -7.59 -8.58 -14.12
C ALA A 81 -6.89 -9.09 -12.83
N GLU A 82 -5.72 -8.53 -12.52
CA GLU A 82 -4.88 -8.84 -11.36
C GLU A 82 -5.31 -8.10 -10.08
N TRP A 83 -6.49 -7.46 -10.05
CA TRP A 83 -6.94 -6.63 -8.91
C TRP A 83 -6.84 -7.32 -7.54
N LYS A 84 -6.94 -8.65 -7.48
CA LYS A 84 -6.81 -9.45 -6.24
C LYS A 84 -5.44 -9.26 -5.57
N SER A 85 -4.37 -9.07 -6.34
CA SER A 85 -3.04 -8.79 -5.80
C SER A 85 -2.98 -7.42 -5.12
N PHE A 86 -3.87 -6.48 -5.49
CA PHE A 86 -4.03 -5.17 -4.85
C PHE A 86 -5.06 -5.16 -3.72
N ALA A 87 -5.82 -6.24 -3.53
CA ALA A 87 -6.94 -6.31 -2.58
C ALA A 87 -6.56 -6.26 -1.08
N HIS A 88 -5.30 -5.98 -0.78
CA HIS A 88 -4.80 -5.62 0.54
C HIS A 88 -4.82 -4.11 0.80
N LEU A 89 -4.95 -3.29 -0.26
CA LEU A 89 -5.17 -1.85 -0.19
C LEU A 89 -6.66 -1.55 0.03
N PRO A 90 -7.01 -0.40 0.63
CA PRO A 90 -8.39 0.04 0.70
C PRO A 90 -9.00 0.07 -0.71
N PRO A 91 -10.23 -0.42 -0.91
CA PRO A 91 -10.85 -0.48 -2.23
C PRO A 91 -10.98 0.94 -2.82
N PRO A 92 -10.73 1.14 -4.12
CA PRO A 92 -11.01 2.41 -4.75
C PRO A 92 -12.53 2.67 -4.78
N ALA A 93 -12.92 3.94 -4.73
CA ALA A 93 -14.31 4.33 -4.87
C ALA A 93 -14.82 4.02 -6.29
N GLY A 94 -16.05 3.51 -6.38
CA GLY A 94 -16.69 3.14 -7.64
C GLY A 94 -17.76 2.08 -7.43
N THR A 95 -18.25 1.51 -8.54
CA THR A 95 -19.25 0.44 -8.55
C THR A 95 -18.87 -0.62 -9.57
N GLY A 96 -19.15 -1.89 -9.30
CA GLY A 96 -18.81 -3.02 -10.16
C GLY A 96 -18.61 -4.29 -9.33
N ALA A 97 -18.75 -5.46 -9.96
CA ALA A 97 -18.65 -6.73 -9.25
C ALA A 97 -17.26 -6.93 -8.60
N GLU A 98 -16.20 -6.53 -9.30
CA GLU A 98 -14.82 -6.59 -8.82
C GLU A 98 -14.60 -5.67 -7.61
N LEU A 99 -15.23 -4.49 -7.61
CA LEU A 99 -15.13 -3.54 -6.49
C LEU A 99 -15.93 -3.99 -5.27
N GLU A 100 -17.09 -4.63 -5.49
CA GLU A 100 -17.86 -5.26 -4.42
C GLU A 100 -17.08 -6.42 -3.78
N GLU A 101 -16.42 -7.26 -4.60
CA GLU A 101 -15.57 -8.35 -4.12
C GLU A 101 -14.32 -7.81 -3.39
N TRP A 102 -13.67 -6.78 -3.94
CA TRP A 102 -12.54 -6.10 -3.28
C TRP A 102 -12.95 -5.53 -1.93
N SER A 103 -14.05 -4.79 -1.87
CA SER A 103 -14.55 -4.23 -0.62
C SER A 103 -14.91 -5.30 0.41
N THR A 104 -15.44 -6.44 -0.04
CA THR A 104 -15.79 -7.56 0.85
C THR A 104 -14.55 -8.29 1.36
N ALA A 105 -13.52 -8.42 0.52
CA ALA A 105 -12.29 -9.12 0.84
C ALA A 105 -11.29 -8.25 1.63
N PHE A 106 -11.42 -6.93 1.59
CA PHE A 106 -10.49 -6.00 2.22
C PHE A 106 -10.60 -6.03 3.75
N HIS A 107 -9.45 -6.07 4.41
CA HIS A 107 -9.31 -5.70 5.81
C HIS A 107 -7.89 -5.14 6.04
N PRO A 108 -7.70 -4.26 7.03
CA PRO A 108 -6.37 -3.72 7.32
C PRO A 108 -5.32 -4.79 7.61
N GLY A 109 -4.08 -4.53 7.21
CA GLY A 109 -2.95 -5.42 7.47
C GLY A 109 -3.00 -6.78 6.76
N LYS A 110 -3.65 -6.86 5.59
CA LYS A 110 -3.81 -8.11 4.83
C LYS A 110 -2.51 -8.60 4.18
N CYS A 111 -1.61 -7.71 3.78
CA CYS A 111 -0.27 -8.02 3.29
C CYS A 111 0.75 -7.10 3.99
N VAL A 112 1.43 -7.63 5.01
CA VAL A 112 2.31 -6.83 5.88
C VAL A 112 3.64 -7.51 6.13
N LEU A 113 4.69 -6.70 6.22
CA LEU A 113 6.02 -7.13 6.63
C LEU A 113 6.35 -6.67 8.04
N ARG A 114 7.14 -7.48 8.76
CA ARG A 114 7.82 -7.10 10.01
C ARG A 114 9.30 -7.41 9.91
N GLN A 115 10.12 -6.54 10.48
CA GLN A 115 11.56 -6.79 10.62
C GLN A 115 11.82 -7.44 11.98
N GLY A 116 12.43 -8.62 11.97
CA GLY A 116 13.07 -9.23 13.12
C GLY A 116 14.60 -9.12 13.06
N PRO A 117 15.31 -9.57 14.11
CA PRO A 117 16.78 -9.64 14.08
C PRO A 117 17.23 -10.63 13.01
N GLY A 118 17.82 -10.13 11.92
CA GLY A 118 18.36 -10.95 10.84
C GLY A 118 17.33 -11.56 9.88
N PHE A 119 16.05 -11.19 9.96
CA PHE A 119 15.03 -11.64 9.00
C PHE A 119 13.92 -10.62 8.79
N ILE A 120 13.27 -10.67 7.63
CA ILE A 120 11.97 -10.05 7.37
C ILE A 120 10.93 -11.17 7.31
N GLN A 121 9.80 -10.99 7.98
CA GLN A 121 8.66 -11.89 7.81
C GLN A 121 7.51 -11.13 7.16
N VAL A 122 7.02 -11.66 6.03
CA VAL A 122 5.80 -11.20 5.37
C VAL A 122 4.65 -12.13 5.75
N ARG A 123 3.52 -11.53 6.14
CA ARG A 123 2.26 -12.22 6.38
C ARG A 123 1.27 -11.74 5.34
N ASP A 124 0.78 -12.65 4.53
CA ASP A 124 -0.11 -12.36 3.42
C ASP A 124 -1.41 -13.15 3.56
N ARG A 125 -2.53 -12.50 3.28
CA ARG A 125 -3.88 -13.09 3.29
C ARG A 125 -4.65 -12.81 2.01
N ARG A 126 -4.01 -12.31 0.96
CA ARG A 126 -4.66 -11.99 -0.34
C ARG A 126 -5.31 -13.21 -0.98
N SER A 127 -4.71 -14.39 -0.84
CA SER A 127 -5.22 -15.69 -1.31
C SER A 127 -6.46 -16.19 -0.53
N GLY A 128 -6.80 -15.58 0.61
CA GLY A 128 -7.84 -16.04 1.53
C GLY A 128 -7.32 -16.98 2.63
N VAL A 129 -6.06 -17.43 2.54
CA VAL A 129 -5.35 -18.17 3.60
C VAL A 129 -4.14 -17.37 4.10
N LEU A 130 -3.62 -17.68 5.29
CA LEU A 130 -2.42 -17.01 5.79
C LEU A 130 -1.17 -17.67 5.20
N ASP A 131 -0.52 -16.97 4.28
CA ASP A 131 0.80 -17.28 3.77
C ASP A 131 1.86 -16.51 4.60
N CYS A 132 2.96 -17.18 4.94
CA CYS A 132 4.04 -16.60 5.74
C CYS A 132 5.38 -16.84 5.05
N TYR A 133 5.98 -15.77 4.55
CA TYR A 133 7.29 -15.80 3.92
C TYR A 133 8.34 -15.27 4.90
N THR A 134 9.44 -16.00 5.06
CA THR A 134 10.58 -15.55 5.84
C THR A 134 11.74 -15.30 4.88
N ILE A 135 12.27 -14.08 4.92
CA ILE A 135 13.41 -13.63 4.13
C ILE A 135 14.56 -13.47 5.12
N ASP A 136 15.47 -14.44 5.18
CA ASP A 136 16.61 -14.42 6.11
C ASP A 136 17.95 -14.29 5.39
N GLU A 137 17.97 -14.40 4.07
CA GLU A 137 19.14 -14.15 3.24
C GLU A 137 19.44 -12.64 3.22
N PRO A 138 20.65 -12.20 3.62
CA PRO A 138 20.97 -10.77 3.71
C PRO A 138 20.79 -10.00 2.41
N PHE A 139 21.06 -10.63 1.25
CA PHE A 139 20.90 -9.98 -0.04
C PHE A 139 19.41 -9.72 -0.37
N LEU A 140 18.53 -10.68 -0.12
CA LEU A 140 17.08 -10.52 -0.31
C LEU A 140 16.51 -9.49 0.67
N GLN A 141 17.00 -9.46 1.91
CA GLN A 141 16.61 -8.42 2.87
C GLN A 141 16.97 -7.02 2.36
N GLY A 142 18.16 -6.85 1.78
CA GLY A 142 18.60 -5.59 1.18
C GLY A 142 17.68 -5.13 0.05
N VAL A 143 17.31 -6.03 -0.86
CA VAL A 143 16.38 -5.71 -1.96
C VAL A 143 14.99 -5.40 -1.45
N ALA A 144 14.47 -6.17 -0.48
CA ALA A 144 13.19 -5.88 0.15
C ALA A 144 13.16 -4.50 0.84
N HIS A 145 14.28 -4.06 1.44
CA HIS A 145 14.38 -2.71 2.00
C HIS A 145 14.40 -1.61 0.93
N GLN A 146 15.09 -1.83 -0.19
CA GLN A 146 15.09 -0.90 -1.32
C GLN A 146 13.69 -0.74 -1.91
N LEU A 147 13.01 -1.86 -2.18
CA LEU A 147 11.64 -1.89 -2.67
C LEU A 147 10.66 -1.23 -1.70
N ALA A 148 10.74 -1.54 -0.40
CA ALA A 148 9.90 -0.90 0.61
C ALA A 148 10.18 0.61 0.77
N ALA A 149 11.36 1.08 0.37
CA ALA A 149 11.70 2.50 0.33
C ALA A 149 11.22 3.22 -0.94
N GLY A 150 10.62 2.51 -1.89
CA GLY A 150 10.07 3.05 -3.15
C GLY A 150 11.03 2.95 -4.33
N LEU A 151 12.14 2.21 -4.23
CA LEU A 151 13.00 1.96 -5.38
C LEU A 151 12.26 1.11 -6.42
N SER A 152 12.45 1.41 -7.71
CA SER A 152 11.83 0.61 -8.76
C SER A 152 12.33 -0.84 -8.72
N PRO A 153 11.45 -1.84 -8.93
CA PRO A 153 11.91 -3.22 -9.15
C PRO A 153 12.92 -3.34 -10.31
N ASN A 154 12.84 -2.49 -11.33
CA ASN A 154 13.78 -2.52 -12.46
C ASN A 154 15.17 -1.98 -12.11
N GLU A 155 15.30 -1.27 -10.98
CA GLU A 155 16.57 -0.76 -10.45
C GLU A 155 17.17 -1.70 -9.38
N CYS A 156 16.48 -2.79 -9.05
CA CYS A 156 16.89 -3.78 -8.06
C CYS A 156 17.59 -4.99 -8.72
N ASP A 157 18.14 -5.88 -7.90
CA ASP A 157 18.67 -7.16 -8.37
C ASP A 157 17.56 -8.01 -9.03
N PRO A 158 17.73 -8.44 -10.29
CA PRO A 158 16.66 -9.09 -11.05
C PRO A 158 16.30 -10.49 -10.52
N ASP A 159 17.24 -11.22 -9.94
CA ASP A 159 16.99 -12.56 -9.41
C ASP A 159 16.16 -12.47 -8.12
N ALA A 160 16.47 -11.49 -7.26
CA ALA A 160 15.66 -11.20 -6.08
C ALA A 160 14.23 -10.74 -6.46
N VAL A 161 14.10 -9.88 -7.47
CA VAL A 161 12.79 -9.41 -7.95
C VAL A 161 11.99 -10.55 -8.55
N ALA A 162 12.60 -11.44 -9.34
CA ALA A 162 11.93 -12.61 -9.90
C ALA A 162 11.36 -13.52 -8.80
N LEU A 163 12.14 -13.77 -7.74
CA LEU A 163 11.68 -14.54 -6.58
C LEU A 163 10.51 -13.85 -5.85
N PHE A 164 10.56 -12.52 -5.69
CA PHE A 164 9.45 -11.79 -5.07
C PHE A 164 8.19 -11.76 -5.95
N ILE A 165 8.32 -11.78 -7.27
CA ILE A 165 7.18 -11.94 -8.19
C ILE A 165 6.56 -13.34 -8.04
N GLU A 166 7.36 -14.39 -7.94
CA GLU A 166 6.88 -15.77 -7.74
C GLU A 166 6.00 -15.90 -6.49
N HIS A 167 6.32 -15.12 -5.45
CA HIS A 167 5.57 -15.06 -4.19
C HIS A 167 4.53 -13.93 -4.13
N ASP A 168 4.20 -13.28 -5.26
CA ASP A 168 3.27 -12.15 -5.38
C ASP A 168 3.63 -10.93 -4.50
N LEU A 169 4.83 -10.88 -3.92
CA LEU A 169 5.31 -9.78 -3.10
C LEU A 169 5.67 -8.55 -3.94
N VAL A 170 6.10 -8.77 -5.18
CA VAL A 170 6.10 -7.77 -6.25
C VAL A 170 4.93 -8.07 -7.18
N VAL A 171 3.92 -7.20 -7.15
CA VAL A 171 2.71 -7.29 -7.96
C VAL A 171 2.99 -6.77 -9.35
N ARG A 172 2.44 -7.45 -10.36
CA ARG A 172 2.48 -6.99 -11.75
C ARG A 172 1.08 -6.81 -12.31
N ALA A 173 0.89 -5.73 -13.06
CA ALA A 173 -0.28 -5.50 -13.88
C ALA A 173 0.12 -4.56 -15.03
N GLY A 174 -0.08 -4.95 -16.28
CA GLY A 174 0.44 -4.18 -17.42
C GLY A 174 1.95 -3.92 -17.33
N GLU A 175 2.34 -2.64 -17.32
CA GLU A 175 3.72 -2.17 -17.18
C GLU A 175 4.14 -1.97 -15.71
N LEU A 176 3.19 -2.01 -14.77
CA LEU A 176 3.48 -1.85 -13.35
C LEU A 176 4.19 -3.08 -12.78
N ALA A 177 5.29 -2.83 -12.07
CA ALA A 177 5.86 -3.74 -11.08
C ALA A 177 5.98 -2.98 -9.75
N TRP A 178 5.37 -3.49 -8.68
CA TRP A 178 5.24 -2.75 -7.43
C TRP A 178 5.32 -3.65 -6.18
N TRP A 179 6.01 -3.17 -5.14
CA TRP A 179 6.14 -3.88 -3.87
C TRP A 179 4.86 -3.78 -3.03
N ALA A 180 4.17 -4.89 -2.82
CA ALA A 180 2.90 -4.92 -2.08
C ALA A 180 3.04 -4.85 -0.55
N PRO A 181 3.97 -5.59 0.10
CA PRO A 181 3.98 -5.69 1.56
C PRO A 181 4.18 -4.36 2.28
N ALA A 182 3.20 -3.97 3.10
CA ALA A 182 3.27 -2.76 3.91
C ALA A 182 4.11 -2.97 5.17
N ARG A 183 4.95 -2.01 5.55
CA ARG A 183 5.62 -2.03 6.87
C ARG A 183 4.65 -1.55 7.93
N LEU A 184 4.05 -2.48 8.67
CA LEU A 184 3.05 -2.13 9.68
C LEU A 184 3.66 -1.21 10.76
N ARG A 185 3.20 0.03 10.84
CA ARG A 185 3.70 1.05 11.80
C ARG A 185 2.83 1.13 13.04
N ARG A 186 1.53 0.92 12.87
CA ARG A 186 0.56 0.91 13.96
C ARG A 186 -0.35 -0.30 13.84
N TRP A 187 -0.54 -1.02 14.94
CA TRP A 187 -1.49 -2.13 14.98
C TRP A 187 -2.93 -1.55 14.95
N PRO A 188 -3.76 -1.89 13.94
CA PRO A 188 -5.07 -1.25 13.74
C PRO A 188 -6.14 -1.70 14.76
N VAL A 189 -5.88 -2.77 15.50
CA VAL A 189 -6.77 -3.29 16.54
C VAL A 189 -6.08 -3.08 17.89
N PRO A 190 -6.72 -2.53 18.94
CA PRO A 190 -6.14 -2.60 20.28
C PRO A 190 -5.85 -4.06 20.63
N ALA A 191 -4.66 -4.34 21.16
CA ALA A 191 -4.40 -5.66 21.73
C ALA A 191 -5.37 -5.87 22.90
N MET A 192 -6.47 -6.59 22.65
CA MET A 192 -7.50 -6.97 23.61
C MET A 192 -8.27 -5.79 24.24
N ALA A 193 -9.48 -5.54 23.75
CA ALA A 193 -10.58 -5.23 24.67
C ALA A 193 -11.17 -6.59 25.05
N MET A 194 -10.72 -7.12 26.19
CA MET A 194 -11.39 -8.22 26.89
C MET A 194 -12.53 -7.64 27.73
#